data_AF-A0A7R9AVV5-F1
#
_entry.id   AF-A0A7R9AVV5-F1
#
_cell.length_a   1.000
_cell.length_b   1.000
_cell.length_c   1.000
_cell.angle_alpha   90.00
_cell.angle_beta   90.00
_cell.angle_gamma   90.00
#
_symmetry.space_group_name_H-M   'P 1'
#
loop_
_entity.id
_entity.type
_entity.pdbx_description
1 polymer ?
#
loop_
_entity_poly.entity_id
_entity_poly.type
_entity_poly.pdbx_seq_one_letter_code
_entity_poly.pdbx_strand_id
1 'polypeptide(L)'
;MDGLENMDCGVVQAEEILYEQCVSKIQQIADYDLISTAIALECFYELLKILLARYQTNVTKYLADIGVNALGGVNGQLKRLIEDYKKLLEYSVESEEDHMDGEFEPTIRKITQIVVSTLALLPLHLSEGHLEPVYVWCKTYAEKKHMLNEVAAKSFVSLLLQLNRRCKARGQLIESMAKLLCRDIGQLDPDVSLTKVVEYKIVSQKLRMPLFSLLCSAINTNLNEIFWMVNWLRSEHTSQVKSGVTIIDNTDHWEELRSKEQELCLYLSHTIRELAMVSGVSVPVGPAVDTVLNTVAHLYNLLSSVVKYFIMRSSKDNPVFKLVK
;
A
#
# COMPACT_ATOMS: atom_id res chain seq x y z
N MET A 1 -33.26 1.67 -0.94
CA MET A 1 -33.22 0.97 0.36
C MET A 1 -33.70 -0.48 0.21
N ASP A 2 -33.85 -1.02 -1.02
CA ASP A 2 -34.52 -2.32 -1.27
C ASP A 2 -33.63 -3.36 -1.99
N GLY A 3 -32.31 -3.18 -1.98
CA GLY A 3 -31.37 -4.07 -2.68
C GLY A 3 -30.80 -5.23 -1.84
N LEU A 4 -31.10 -5.27 -0.53
CA LEU A 4 -30.57 -6.27 0.41
C LEU A 4 -31.63 -7.14 1.08
N GLU A 5 -32.92 -6.87 0.90
CA GLU A 5 -33.96 -7.79 1.36
C GLU A 5 -34.04 -9.06 0.48
N ASN A 6 -33.30 -9.09 -0.64
CA ASN A 6 -33.20 -10.24 -1.55
C ASN A 6 -31.74 -10.69 -1.81
N MET A 7 -30.81 -10.52 -0.86
CA MET A 7 -29.67 -11.43 -0.83
C MET A 7 -30.20 -12.73 -0.23
N ASP A 8 -30.45 -13.71 -1.09
CA ASP A 8 -31.02 -15.01 -0.73
C ASP A 8 -30.42 -15.52 0.59
N CYS A 9 -31.28 -15.87 1.54
CA CYS A 9 -30.94 -16.46 2.85
C CYS A 9 -29.90 -17.60 2.72
N GLY A 10 -29.84 -18.29 1.58
CA GLY A 10 -28.86 -19.32 1.27
C GLY A 10 -27.41 -18.83 1.09
N VAL A 11 -27.17 -17.59 0.64
CA VAL A 11 -25.81 -17.03 0.50
C VAL A 11 -25.23 -16.73 1.88
N VAL A 12 -26.01 -16.08 2.75
CA VAL A 12 -25.59 -15.76 4.12
C VAL A 12 -25.36 -17.03 4.94
N GLN A 13 -26.21 -18.06 4.80
CA GLN A 13 -26.01 -19.35 5.46
C GLN A 13 -24.77 -20.11 4.94
N ALA A 14 -24.53 -20.09 3.62
CA ALA A 14 -23.31 -20.68 3.06
C ALA A 14 -22.05 -19.96 3.55
N GLU A 15 -22.12 -18.63 3.73
CA GLU A 15 -21.01 -17.80 4.20
C GLU A 15 -20.74 -17.94 5.69
N GLU A 16 -21.77 -18.07 6.52
CA GLU A 16 -21.64 -18.37 7.96
C GLU A 16 -20.96 -19.73 8.16
N ILE A 17 -21.36 -20.76 7.38
CA ILE A 17 -20.70 -22.07 7.37
C ILE A 17 -19.26 -21.95 6.86
N LEU A 18 -19.01 -21.21 5.78
CA LEU A 18 -17.66 -21.01 5.23
C LEU A 18 -16.74 -20.28 6.22
N TYR A 19 -17.24 -19.34 7.00
CA TYR A 19 -16.40 -18.65 7.98
C TYR A 19 -16.18 -19.47 9.25
N GLU A 20 -17.25 -20.05 9.80
CA GLU A 20 -17.17 -20.83 11.04
C GLU A 20 -16.33 -22.10 10.82
N GLN A 21 -16.45 -22.75 9.66
CA GLN A 21 -15.65 -23.90 9.31
C GLN A 21 -14.29 -23.48 8.74
N CYS A 22 -14.22 -22.57 7.77
CA CYS A 22 -13.01 -22.35 6.97
C CYS A 22 -12.22 -21.08 7.27
N VAL A 23 -12.60 -20.20 8.20
CA VAL A 23 -11.71 -19.11 8.65
C VAL A 23 -11.39 -19.25 10.13
N SER A 24 -12.39 -19.59 10.96
CA SER A 24 -12.20 -19.70 12.41
C SER A 24 -11.53 -21.01 12.87
N LYS A 25 -11.67 -22.11 12.11
CA LYS A 25 -11.14 -23.45 12.42
C LYS A 25 -10.21 -24.00 11.35
N ILE A 26 -9.77 -23.17 10.42
CA ILE A 26 -9.12 -23.64 9.20
C ILE A 26 -7.77 -24.36 9.43
N GLN A 27 -7.08 -24.10 10.54
CA GLN A 27 -5.90 -24.90 10.92
C GLN A 27 -6.26 -26.38 11.10
N GLN A 28 -7.45 -26.68 11.64
CA GLN A 28 -7.94 -28.05 11.82
C GLN A 28 -8.47 -28.68 10.52
N ILE A 29 -8.92 -27.87 9.56
CA ILE A 29 -9.45 -28.34 8.27
C ILE A 29 -8.33 -28.51 7.25
N ALA A 30 -7.32 -27.64 7.27
CA ALA A 30 -6.13 -27.75 6.43
C ALA A 30 -5.38 -29.06 6.69
N ASP A 31 -5.34 -29.52 7.93
CA ASP A 31 -4.75 -30.81 8.30
C ASP A 31 -5.54 -32.03 7.75
N TYR A 32 -6.80 -31.85 7.34
CA TYR A 32 -7.69 -32.95 6.90
C TYR A 32 -7.96 -32.96 5.39
N ASP A 33 -8.23 -31.81 4.78
CA ASP A 33 -8.44 -31.66 3.34
C ASP A 33 -8.00 -30.27 2.83
N LEU A 34 -6.78 -30.23 2.31
CA LEU A 34 -6.16 -29.02 1.75
C LEU A 34 -6.90 -28.49 0.51
N ILE A 35 -7.50 -29.36 -0.30
CA ILE A 35 -8.15 -28.96 -1.56
C ILE A 35 -9.46 -28.24 -1.24
N SER A 36 -10.29 -28.83 -0.39
CA SER A 36 -11.54 -28.20 0.05
C SER A 36 -11.26 -26.90 0.79
N THR A 37 -10.19 -26.85 1.59
CA THR A 37 -9.73 -25.63 2.27
C THR A 37 -9.37 -24.53 1.28
N ALA A 38 -8.60 -24.84 0.23
CA ALA A 38 -8.21 -23.86 -0.78
C ALA A 38 -9.43 -23.28 -1.53
N ILE A 39 -10.40 -24.12 -1.88
CA ILE A 39 -11.64 -23.69 -2.55
C ILE A 39 -12.47 -22.80 -1.62
N ALA A 40 -12.64 -23.21 -0.36
CA ALA A 40 -13.40 -22.43 0.60
C ALA A 40 -12.80 -21.03 0.84
N LEU A 41 -11.48 -20.94 0.95
CA LEU A 41 -10.76 -19.66 1.05
C LEU A 41 -10.94 -18.80 -0.19
N GLU A 42 -10.90 -19.38 -1.38
CA GLU A 42 -11.09 -18.67 -2.63
C GLU A 42 -12.52 -18.10 -2.75
N CYS A 43 -13.53 -18.92 -2.40
CA CYS A 43 -14.92 -18.47 -2.33
C CYS A 43 -15.09 -17.33 -1.33
N PHE A 44 -14.54 -17.47 -0.12
CA PHE A 44 -14.63 -16.44 0.90
C PHE A 44 -13.92 -15.14 0.47
N TYR A 45 -12.75 -15.24 -0.18
CA TYR A 45 -12.03 -14.09 -0.71
C TYR A 45 -12.85 -13.31 -1.74
N GLU A 46 -13.46 -13.98 -2.72
CA GLU A 46 -14.26 -13.30 -3.75
C GLU A 46 -15.54 -12.67 -3.17
N LEU A 47 -16.20 -13.34 -2.21
CA LEU A 47 -17.36 -12.79 -1.52
C LEU A 47 -16.99 -11.55 -0.70
N LEU A 48 -15.91 -11.62 0.07
CA LEU A 48 -15.39 -10.50 0.84
C LEU A 48 -15.03 -9.31 -0.06
N LYS A 49 -14.43 -9.56 -1.22
CA LYS A 49 -14.10 -8.53 -2.21
C LYS A 49 -15.34 -7.85 -2.77
N ILE A 50 -16.40 -8.61 -3.10
CA ILE A 50 -17.68 -8.05 -3.56
C ILE A 50 -18.31 -7.21 -2.45
N LEU A 51 -18.33 -7.72 -1.22
CA LEU A 51 -18.89 -7.06 -0.06
C LEU A 51 -18.23 -5.70 0.21
N LEU A 52 -16.90 -5.69 0.28
CA LEU A 52 -16.12 -4.49 0.58
C LEU A 52 -16.16 -3.46 -0.57
N ALA A 53 -16.34 -3.90 -1.81
CA ALA A 53 -16.45 -3.02 -2.96
C ALA A 53 -17.86 -2.42 -3.13
N ARG A 54 -18.93 -3.19 -2.91
CA ARG A 54 -20.31 -2.79 -3.26
C ARG A 54 -21.21 -2.48 -2.06
N TYR A 55 -20.96 -3.07 -0.90
CA TYR A 55 -21.87 -3.07 0.24
C TYR A 55 -21.26 -2.45 1.51
N GLN A 56 -20.44 -1.41 1.36
CA GLN A 56 -19.70 -0.76 2.45
C GLN A 56 -20.57 -0.36 3.67
N THR A 57 -21.83 0.00 3.45
CA THR A 57 -22.77 0.39 4.51
C THR A 57 -23.25 -0.77 5.38
N ASN A 58 -23.21 -2.00 4.87
CA ASN A 58 -23.72 -3.20 5.55
C ASN A 58 -22.63 -4.19 5.97
N VAL A 59 -21.37 -3.85 5.75
CA VAL A 59 -20.21 -4.70 6.13
C VAL A 59 -20.27 -5.07 7.61
N THR A 60 -20.68 -4.16 8.49
CA THR A 60 -20.79 -4.46 9.93
C THR A 60 -21.74 -5.60 10.25
N LYS A 61 -22.94 -5.54 9.65
CA LYS A 61 -24.02 -6.51 9.87
C LYS A 61 -23.59 -7.86 9.34
N TYR A 62 -23.13 -7.89 8.09
CA TYR A 62 -22.65 -9.09 7.45
C TYR A 62 -21.50 -9.75 8.22
N LEU A 63 -20.49 -8.99 8.65
CA LEU A 63 -19.39 -9.54 9.44
C LEU A 63 -19.86 -10.01 10.83
N ALA A 64 -20.89 -9.40 11.41
CA ALA A 64 -21.46 -9.86 12.67
C ALA A 64 -22.27 -11.16 12.49
N ASP A 65 -23.06 -11.24 11.42
CA ASP A 65 -23.86 -12.43 11.05
C ASP A 65 -22.96 -13.64 10.79
N ILE A 66 -21.77 -13.39 10.24
CA ILE A 66 -20.74 -14.40 9.99
C ILE A 66 -19.96 -14.77 11.27
N GLY A 67 -20.23 -14.15 12.42
CA GLY A 67 -19.59 -14.48 13.70
C GLY A 67 -18.29 -13.72 13.96
N VAL A 68 -17.93 -12.73 13.13
CA VAL A 68 -16.87 -11.75 13.42
C VAL A 68 -17.42 -10.72 14.41
N ASN A 69 -17.67 -11.15 15.64
CA ASN A 69 -18.09 -10.26 16.70
C ASN A 69 -16.86 -9.58 17.31
N ALA A 70 -16.72 -8.28 17.09
CA ALA A 70 -15.63 -7.49 17.66
C ALA A 70 -16.16 -6.16 18.20
N LEU A 71 -15.67 -5.78 19.39
CA LEU A 71 -15.88 -4.46 19.97
C LEU A 71 -15.23 -3.41 19.06
N GLY A 72 -15.99 -2.38 18.65
CA GLY A 72 -15.45 -1.26 17.85
C GLY A 72 -15.91 -1.15 16.39
N GLY A 73 -17.05 -1.76 16.01
CA GLY A 73 -17.65 -1.62 14.68
C GLY A 73 -16.81 -2.24 13.57
N VAL A 74 -16.92 -1.73 12.32
CA VAL A 74 -16.23 -2.28 11.13
C VAL A 74 -14.73 -2.46 11.38
N ASN A 75 -14.08 -1.46 11.96
CA ASN A 75 -12.63 -1.50 12.20
C ASN A 75 -12.23 -2.61 13.20
N GLY A 76 -13.05 -2.87 14.22
CA GLY A 76 -12.82 -3.97 15.15
C GLY A 76 -12.94 -5.32 14.45
N GLN A 77 -13.94 -5.49 13.59
CA GLN A 77 -14.19 -6.73 12.85
C GLN A 77 -13.10 -6.99 11.82
N LEU A 78 -12.70 -5.98 11.05
CA LEU A 78 -11.60 -6.06 10.09
C LEU A 78 -10.26 -6.38 10.78
N LYS A 79 -10.00 -5.81 11.97
CA LYS A 79 -8.79 -6.15 12.74
C LYS A 79 -8.77 -7.62 13.17
N ARG A 80 -9.92 -8.14 13.61
CA ARG A 80 -10.03 -9.55 13.98
C ARG A 80 -9.76 -10.46 12.78
N LEU A 81 -10.37 -10.17 11.64
CA LEU A 81 -10.10 -10.86 10.38
C LEU A 81 -8.63 -10.81 9.99
N ILE A 82 -8.02 -9.62 10.04
CA ILE A 82 -6.60 -9.46 9.75
C ILE A 82 -5.77 -10.35 10.68
N GLU A 83 -6.08 -10.40 11.97
CA GLU A 83 -5.36 -11.23 12.94
C GLU A 83 -5.50 -12.73 12.66
N ASP A 84 -6.69 -13.18 12.27
CA ASP A 84 -6.92 -14.57 11.86
C ASP A 84 -6.09 -14.88 10.61
N TYR A 85 -6.14 -14.03 9.57
CA TYR A 85 -5.37 -14.22 8.35
C TYR A 85 -3.85 -14.11 8.53
N LYS A 86 -3.35 -13.35 9.53
CA LYS A 86 -1.91 -13.37 9.87
C LYS A 86 -1.46 -14.73 10.37
N LYS A 87 -2.24 -15.37 11.25
CA LYS A 87 -1.94 -16.73 11.75
C LYS A 87 -2.00 -17.75 10.61
N LEU A 88 -2.92 -17.57 9.67
CA LEU A 88 -3.00 -18.41 8.47
C LEU A 88 -1.81 -18.22 7.55
N LEU A 89 -1.31 -17.00 7.42
CA LEU A 89 -0.11 -16.77 6.64
C LEU A 89 1.08 -17.51 7.26
N GLU A 90 1.26 -17.41 8.58
CA GLU A 90 2.31 -18.12 9.32
C GLU A 90 2.21 -19.63 9.11
N TYR A 91 1.04 -20.23 9.33
CA TYR A 91 0.82 -21.65 9.09
C TYR A 91 1.08 -22.06 7.63
N SER A 92 0.56 -21.30 6.66
CA SER A 92 0.70 -21.64 5.25
C SER A 92 2.16 -21.58 4.77
N VAL A 93 2.94 -20.61 5.25
CA VAL A 93 4.36 -20.48 4.90
C VAL A 93 5.20 -21.57 5.57
N GLU A 94 4.92 -21.91 6.82
CA GLU A 94 5.57 -23.04 7.51
C GLU A 94 5.25 -24.37 6.79
N SER A 95 4.01 -24.55 6.35
CA SER A 95 3.59 -25.71 5.56
C SER A 95 4.25 -25.75 4.17
N GLU A 96 4.49 -24.60 3.52
CA GLU A 96 5.25 -24.54 2.26
C GLU A 96 6.69 -25.04 2.46
N GLU A 97 7.33 -24.69 3.59
CA GLU A 97 8.70 -25.12 3.91
C GLU A 97 8.78 -26.63 4.20
N ASP A 98 7.79 -27.19 4.91
CA ASP A 98 7.74 -28.61 5.27
C ASP A 98 7.39 -29.53 4.09
N HIS A 99 6.66 -29.02 3.08
CA HIS A 99 6.14 -29.80 1.94
C HIS A 99 6.69 -29.36 0.57
N MET A 100 7.92 -28.85 0.53
CA MET A 100 8.58 -28.30 -0.68
C MET A 100 8.51 -29.19 -1.94
N ASP A 101 8.51 -30.52 -1.79
CA ASP A 101 8.44 -31.49 -2.90
C ASP A 101 7.22 -32.44 -2.77
N GLY A 102 6.20 -32.05 -1.99
CA GLY A 102 5.00 -32.85 -1.74
C GLY A 102 3.94 -32.71 -2.84
N GLU A 103 3.10 -33.74 -2.99
CA GLU A 103 1.95 -33.73 -3.93
C GLU A 103 1.00 -32.52 -3.71
N PHE A 104 0.94 -32.01 -2.47
CA PHE A 104 0.10 -30.88 -2.09
C PHE A 104 0.78 -29.50 -2.18
N GLU A 105 2.06 -29.42 -2.55
CA GLU A 105 2.80 -28.16 -2.77
C GLU A 105 2.01 -27.10 -3.58
N PRO A 106 1.42 -27.41 -4.74
CA PRO A 106 0.67 -26.41 -5.51
C PRO A 106 -0.57 -25.89 -4.78
N THR A 107 -1.22 -26.74 -3.98
CA THR A 107 -2.41 -26.37 -3.21
C THR A 107 -2.04 -25.46 -2.04
N ILE A 108 -0.94 -25.76 -1.33
CA ILE A 108 -0.43 -24.92 -0.24
C ILE A 108 -0.04 -23.55 -0.79
N ARG A 109 0.68 -23.50 -1.92
CA ARG A 109 1.00 -22.22 -2.59
C ARG A 109 -0.23 -21.43 -2.98
N LYS A 110 -1.29 -22.09 -3.45
CA LYS A 110 -2.57 -21.45 -3.75
C LYS A 110 -3.19 -20.84 -2.48
N ILE A 111 -3.18 -21.58 -1.36
CA ILE A 111 -3.66 -21.09 -0.06
C ILE A 111 -2.87 -19.85 0.36
N THR A 112 -1.54 -19.90 0.35
CA THR A 112 -0.68 -18.75 0.71
C THR A 112 -0.96 -17.54 -0.17
N GLN A 113 -1.14 -17.74 -1.48
CA GLN A 113 -1.51 -16.67 -2.41
C GLN A 113 -2.87 -16.04 -2.06
N ILE A 114 -3.90 -16.85 -1.75
CA ILE A 114 -5.22 -16.35 -1.38
C ILE A 114 -5.13 -15.58 -0.06
N VAL A 115 -4.44 -16.12 0.95
CA VAL A 115 -4.25 -15.47 2.26
C VAL A 115 -3.58 -14.10 2.11
N VAL A 116 -2.49 -14.02 1.34
CA VAL A 116 -1.82 -12.73 1.08
C VAL A 116 -2.74 -11.77 0.31
N SER A 117 -3.51 -12.27 -0.66
CA SER A 117 -4.45 -11.45 -1.44
C SER A 117 -5.57 -10.88 -0.55
N THR A 118 -6.06 -11.65 0.42
CA THR A 118 -7.04 -11.18 1.40
C THR A 118 -6.42 -10.17 2.36
N LEU A 119 -5.20 -10.42 2.85
CA LEU A 119 -4.44 -9.46 3.66
C LEU A 119 -4.12 -8.18 2.89
N ALA A 120 -4.03 -8.22 1.56
CA ALA A 120 -3.84 -7.04 0.75
C ALA A 120 -5.12 -6.20 0.60
N LEU A 121 -6.29 -6.85 0.69
CA LEU A 121 -7.60 -6.24 0.56
C LEU A 121 -8.08 -5.59 1.87
N LEU A 122 -8.03 -6.33 2.98
CA LEU A 122 -8.64 -5.93 4.26
C LEU A 122 -8.17 -4.55 4.77
N PRO A 123 -6.86 -4.23 4.78
CA PRO A 123 -6.38 -2.95 5.29
C PRO A 123 -6.84 -1.76 4.44
N LEU A 124 -7.22 -1.96 3.18
CA LEU A 124 -7.74 -0.88 2.33
C LEU A 124 -9.01 -0.24 2.90
N HIS A 125 -9.75 -0.99 3.71
CA HIS A 125 -11.02 -0.54 4.32
C HIS A 125 -10.88 -0.11 5.78
N LEU A 126 -9.68 -0.18 6.36
CA LEU A 126 -9.40 0.40 7.68
C LEU A 126 -9.23 1.92 7.60
N SER A 127 -9.68 2.60 8.66
CA SER A 127 -9.37 4.02 8.87
C SER A 127 -7.88 4.25 9.17
N GLU A 128 -7.36 5.43 8.83
CA GLU A 128 -5.92 5.75 8.93
C GLU A 128 -5.34 5.47 10.32
N GLY A 129 -6.06 5.79 11.40
CA GLY A 129 -5.64 5.55 12.79
C GLY A 129 -5.52 4.07 13.20
N HIS A 130 -5.84 3.13 12.31
CA HIS A 130 -5.75 1.69 12.56
C HIS A 130 -4.80 0.95 11.65
N LEU A 131 -4.17 1.63 10.69
CA LEU A 131 -3.24 1.03 9.73
C LEU A 131 -1.85 0.79 10.33
N GLU A 132 -1.41 1.65 11.26
CA GLU A 132 -0.04 1.61 11.80
C GLU A 132 0.35 0.25 12.40
N PRO A 133 -0.49 -0.41 13.24
CA PRO A 133 -0.16 -1.75 13.76
C PRO A 133 -0.02 -2.81 12.67
N VAL A 134 -0.83 -2.71 11.60
CA VAL A 134 -0.78 -3.64 10.46
C VAL A 134 0.51 -3.41 9.67
N TYR A 135 0.86 -2.15 9.42
CA TYR A 135 2.11 -1.77 8.76
C TYR A 135 3.35 -2.27 9.52
N VAL A 136 3.41 -2.03 10.84
CA VAL A 136 4.53 -2.47 11.69
C VAL A 136 4.67 -3.99 11.65
N TRP A 137 3.55 -4.72 11.71
CA TRP A 137 3.56 -6.17 11.58
C TRP A 137 4.07 -6.61 10.20
N CYS A 138 3.53 -6.07 9.10
CA CYS A 138 3.96 -6.42 7.74
C CYS A 138 5.46 -6.15 7.54
N LYS A 139 5.96 -5.01 8.03
CA LYS A 139 7.39 -4.68 7.97
C LYS A 139 8.24 -5.69 8.73
N THR A 140 7.84 -5.99 9.97
CA THR A 140 8.55 -6.97 10.82
C THR A 140 8.54 -8.37 10.22
N TYR A 141 7.41 -8.77 9.62
CA TYR A 141 7.26 -10.04 8.94
C TYR A 141 8.20 -10.13 7.73
N ALA A 142 8.23 -9.10 6.88
CA ALA A 142 9.12 -9.03 5.72
C ALA A 142 10.61 -9.10 6.07
N GLU A 143 11.01 -8.57 7.24
CA GLU A 143 12.38 -8.63 7.75
C GLU A 143 12.73 -10.03 8.31
N LYS A 144 11.78 -10.73 8.93
CA LYS A 144 12.06 -11.96 9.71
C LYS A 144 11.77 -13.27 8.98
N LYS A 145 10.80 -13.31 8.08
CA LYS A 145 10.29 -14.53 7.45
C LYS A 145 10.64 -14.56 5.96
N HIS A 146 10.96 -15.74 5.47
CA HIS A 146 11.13 -16.02 4.05
C HIS A 146 9.79 -16.48 3.48
N MET A 147 9.56 -16.29 2.18
CA MET A 147 8.35 -16.78 1.50
C MET A 147 8.77 -17.40 0.17
N LEU A 148 8.45 -18.68 0.00
CA LEU A 148 8.90 -19.47 -1.15
C LEU A 148 8.05 -19.17 -2.38
N ASN A 149 6.74 -18.96 -2.18
CA ASN A 149 5.86 -18.51 -3.23
C ASN A 149 6.16 -17.07 -3.67
N GLU A 150 6.79 -16.94 -4.84
CA GLU A 150 7.21 -15.66 -5.42
C GLU A 150 6.04 -14.72 -5.75
N VAL A 151 4.89 -15.28 -6.15
CA VAL A 151 3.68 -14.49 -6.48
C VAL A 151 3.09 -13.91 -5.19
N ALA A 152 3.07 -14.71 -4.13
CA ALA A 152 2.59 -14.26 -2.82
C ALA A 152 3.56 -13.23 -2.23
N ALA A 153 4.87 -13.46 -2.32
CA ALA A 153 5.89 -12.53 -1.85
C ALA A 153 5.79 -11.17 -2.56
N LYS A 154 5.61 -11.17 -3.89
CA LYS A 154 5.37 -9.96 -4.68
C LYS A 154 4.11 -9.22 -4.22
N SER A 155 3.02 -9.96 -3.99
CA SER A 155 1.74 -9.40 -3.53
C SER A 155 1.86 -8.79 -2.13
N PHE A 156 2.61 -9.44 -1.23
CA PHE A 156 2.87 -8.97 0.12
C PHE A 156 3.72 -7.70 0.14
N VAL A 157 4.79 -7.64 -0.67
CA VAL A 157 5.61 -6.43 -0.81
C VAL A 157 4.77 -5.27 -1.37
N SER A 158 3.90 -5.53 -2.36
CA SER A 158 2.97 -4.53 -2.88
C SER A 158 2.05 -4.00 -1.78
N LEU A 159 1.48 -4.87 -0.93
CA LEU A 159 0.71 -4.47 0.24
C LEU A 159 1.54 -3.58 1.19
N LEU A 160 2.76 -3.99 1.51
CA LEU A 160 3.65 -3.24 2.42
C LEU A 160 3.94 -1.82 1.89
N LEU A 161 4.17 -1.67 0.58
CA LEU A 161 4.35 -0.35 -0.05
C LEU A 161 3.07 0.49 -0.01
N GLN A 162 1.91 -0.11 -0.22
CA GLN A 162 0.61 0.59 -0.12
C GLN A 162 0.32 1.05 1.32
N LEU A 163 0.63 0.22 2.31
CA LEU A 163 0.50 0.58 3.73
C LEU A 163 1.45 1.70 4.13
N ASN A 164 2.72 1.63 3.71
CA ASN A 164 3.70 2.70 3.96
C ASN A 164 3.17 4.06 3.49
N ARG A 165 2.58 4.09 2.29
CA ARG A 165 1.96 5.30 1.73
C ARG A 165 0.79 5.80 2.57
N ARG A 166 -0.15 4.91 2.94
CA ARG A 166 -1.37 5.30 3.67
C ARG A 166 -1.14 5.67 5.14
N CYS A 167 -0.15 5.11 5.80
CA CYS A 167 0.18 5.48 7.18
C CYS A 167 0.81 6.88 7.30
N LYS A 168 1.00 7.61 6.19
CA LYS A 168 1.87 8.79 6.11
C LYS A 168 3.23 8.56 6.78
N ALA A 169 3.63 7.29 6.85
CA ALA A 169 4.95 6.91 7.28
C ALA A 169 5.87 7.46 6.20
N ARG A 170 6.51 8.60 6.47
CA ARG A 170 7.64 9.11 5.69
C ARG A 170 8.86 8.21 5.94
N GLY A 171 8.61 6.91 5.87
CA GLY A 171 9.50 5.85 6.23
C GLY A 171 10.52 5.65 5.12
N GLN A 172 11.73 5.29 5.52
CA GLN A 172 12.81 4.92 4.62
C GLN A 172 12.58 3.54 3.98
N LEU A 173 11.34 3.07 3.81
CA LEU A 173 11.06 1.72 3.32
C LEU A 173 11.53 1.56 1.87
N ILE A 174 11.07 2.44 0.97
CA ILE A 174 11.47 2.43 -0.44
C ILE A 174 12.98 2.64 -0.55
N GLU A 175 13.54 3.57 0.22
CA GLU A 175 14.99 3.80 0.29
C GLU A 175 15.75 2.54 0.76
N SER A 176 15.28 1.84 1.78
CA SER A 176 15.92 0.64 2.33
C SER A 176 15.85 -0.53 1.33
N MET A 177 14.70 -0.72 0.67
CA MET A 177 14.53 -1.71 -0.38
C MET A 177 15.37 -1.38 -1.62
N ALA A 178 15.51 -0.10 -1.98
CA ALA A 178 16.40 0.33 -3.05
C ALA A 178 17.88 0.03 -2.72
N LYS A 179 18.32 0.31 -1.49
CA LYS A 179 19.67 -0.05 -1.02
C LYS A 179 19.91 -1.56 -1.05
N LEU A 180 18.91 -2.35 -0.68
CA LEU A 180 18.95 -3.81 -0.81
C LEU A 180 19.16 -4.22 -2.27
N LEU A 181 18.43 -3.62 -3.21
CA LEU A 181 18.61 -3.88 -4.65
C LEU A 181 19.97 -3.43 -5.18
N CYS A 182 20.50 -2.28 -4.75
CA CYS A 182 21.85 -1.84 -5.12
C CYS A 182 22.91 -2.86 -4.70
N ARG A 183 22.79 -3.43 -3.50
CA ARG A 183 23.69 -4.50 -3.02
C ARG A 183 23.56 -5.77 -3.86
N ASP A 184 22.33 -6.16 -4.18
CA ASP A 184 22.00 -7.48 -4.71
C ASP A 184 22.07 -7.58 -6.25
N ILE A 185 21.74 -6.51 -6.96
CA ILE A 185 21.80 -6.41 -8.44
C ILE A 185 23.10 -5.72 -8.86
N GLY A 186 23.59 -4.79 -8.06
CA GLY A 186 24.73 -3.94 -8.36
C GLY A 186 24.35 -2.47 -8.34
N GLN A 187 25.36 -1.62 -8.23
CA GLN A 187 25.24 -0.17 -8.12
C GLN A 187 25.95 0.49 -9.31
N LEU A 188 25.34 1.53 -9.88
CA LEU A 188 25.92 2.26 -11.02
C LEU A 188 27.12 3.12 -10.61
N ASP A 189 27.03 3.75 -9.43
CA ASP A 189 28.12 4.57 -8.88
C ASP A 189 28.78 3.83 -7.70
N PRO A 190 30.00 3.28 -7.87
CA PRO A 190 30.68 2.54 -6.83
C PRO A 190 31.15 3.41 -5.65
N ASP A 191 31.23 4.73 -5.82
CA ASP A 191 31.75 5.65 -4.79
C ASP A 191 30.67 6.06 -3.77
N VAL A 192 29.40 5.82 -4.09
CA VAL A 192 28.29 6.08 -3.17
C VAL A 192 28.19 4.95 -2.14
N SER A 193 28.74 5.18 -0.95
CA SER A 193 28.65 4.21 0.14
C SER A 193 27.20 3.93 0.55
N LEU A 194 26.79 2.66 0.48
CA LEU A 194 25.52 2.22 1.04
C LEU A 194 25.63 2.22 2.56
N THR A 195 24.96 3.19 3.21
CA THR A 195 24.68 3.12 4.66
C THR A 195 23.96 1.80 5.00
N LYS A 196 23.96 1.39 6.28
CA LYS A 196 23.31 0.19 6.84
C LYS A 196 22.13 -0.32 5.98
N VAL A 197 22.37 -1.42 5.26
CA VAL A 197 21.35 -2.10 4.44
C VAL A 197 20.48 -2.93 5.37
N VAL A 198 19.16 -2.71 5.32
CA VAL A 198 18.19 -3.55 6.04
C VAL A 198 17.90 -4.77 5.18
N GLU A 199 17.98 -5.95 5.78
CA GLU A 199 17.65 -7.20 5.09
C GLU A 199 16.15 -7.49 5.18
N TYR A 200 15.56 -7.79 4.02
CA TYR A 200 14.18 -8.24 3.91
C TYR A 200 14.20 -9.68 3.42
N LYS A 201 14.03 -10.64 4.32
CA LYS A 201 14.07 -12.08 4.00
C LYS A 201 12.99 -12.52 3.02
N ILE A 202 11.89 -11.78 2.93
CA ILE A 202 10.84 -12.05 1.94
C ILE A 202 11.30 -11.77 0.50
N VAL A 203 12.39 -11.00 0.32
CA VAL A 203 12.92 -10.66 -1.00
C VAL A 203 13.90 -11.75 -1.45
N SER A 204 13.38 -12.73 -2.19
CA SER A 204 14.19 -13.75 -2.85
C SER A 204 14.95 -13.18 -4.07
N GLN A 205 15.96 -13.91 -4.54
CA GLN A 205 16.76 -13.49 -5.71
C GLN A 205 15.89 -13.25 -6.96
N LYS A 206 14.87 -14.07 -7.18
CA LYS A 206 13.95 -13.94 -8.31
C LYS A 206 12.99 -12.76 -8.15
N LEU A 207 12.70 -12.35 -6.91
CA LEU A 207 11.85 -11.20 -6.63
C LEU A 207 12.55 -9.85 -6.86
N ARG A 208 13.88 -9.81 -7.00
CA ARG A 208 14.65 -8.55 -7.12
C ARG A 208 14.21 -7.65 -8.27
N MET A 209 14.06 -8.20 -9.48
CA MET A 209 13.60 -7.43 -10.65
C MET A 209 12.11 -7.03 -10.55
N PRO A 210 11.18 -7.93 -10.14
CA PRO A 210 9.82 -7.52 -9.81
C PRO A 210 9.73 -6.44 -8.73
N LEU A 211 10.55 -6.53 -7.67
CA LEU A 211 10.64 -5.53 -6.60
C LEU A 211 11.07 -4.19 -7.17
N PHE A 212 12.09 -4.16 -8.04
CA PHE A 212 12.51 -2.93 -8.71
C PHE A 212 11.36 -2.23 -9.44
N SER A 213 10.58 -3.00 -10.21
CA SER A 213 9.39 -2.49 -10.90
C SER A 213 8.31 -1.98 -9.91
N LEU A 214 8.09 -2.68 -8.79
CA LEU A 214 7.18 -2.23 -7.73
C LEU A 214 7.63 -0.92 -7.09
N LEU A 215 8.93 -0.74 -6.82
CA LEU A 215 9.47 0.51 -6.27
C LEU A 215 9.28 1.67 -7.26
N CYS A 216 9.56 1.46 -8.55
CA CYS A 216 9.32 2.48 -9.58
C CYS A 216 7.82 2.84 -9.67
N SER A 217 6.93 1.85 -9.59
CA SER A 217 5.49 2.07 -9.59
C SER A 217 5.02 2.85 -8.35
N ALA A 218 5.58 2.54 -7.17
CA ALA A 218 5.28 3.25 -5.94
C ALA A 218 5.71 4.72 -6.02
N ILE A 219 6.94 4.98 -6.50
CA ILE A 219 7.45 6.35 -6.71
C ILE A 219 6.60 7.11 -7.72
N ASN A 220 6.22 6.51 -8.85
CA ASN A 220 5.32 7.17 -9.81
C ASN A 220 3.97 7.51 -9.19
N THR A 221 3.46 6.67 -8.29
CA THR A 221 2.21 6.98 -7.59
C THR A 221 2.39 8.16 -6.64
N ASN A 222 3.50 8.22 -5.90
CA ASN A 222 3.84 9.36 -5.04
C ASN A 222 3.96 10.66 -5.87
N LEU A 223 4.63 10.61 -7.02
CA LEU A 223 4.75 11.76 -7.94
C LEU A 223 3.38 12.24 -8.45
N ASN A 224 2.46 11.33 -8.77
CA ASN A 224 1.09 11.66 -9.17
C ASN A 224 0.29 12.31 -8.03
N GLU A 225 0.42 11.82 -6.80
CA GLU A 225 -0.20 12.44 -5.63
C GLU A 225 0.33 13.86 -5.42
N ILE A 226 1.64 14.06 -5.52
CA ILE A 226 2.27 15.39 -5.42
C ILE A 226 1.77 16.31 -6.55
N PHE A 227 1.69 15.80 -7.78
CA PHE A 227 1.12 16.55 -8.90
C PHE A 227 -0.32 16.99 -8.64
N TRP A 228 -1.14 16.10 -8.06
CA TRP A 228 -2.51 16.42 -7.69
C TRP A 228 -2.57 17.52 -6.61
N MET A 229 -1.73 17.43 -5.56
CA MET A 229 -1.65 18.47 -4.53
C MET A 229 -1.25 19.83 -5.11
N VAL A 230 -0.29 19.89 -6.04
CA VAL A 230 0.12 21.13 -6.72
C VAL A 230 -1.05 21.72 -7.50
N ASN A 231 -1.80 20.90 -8.23
CA ASN A 231 -2.97 21.36 -8.98
C ASN A 231 -4.09 21.86 -8.07
N TRP A 232 -4.29 21.19 -6.95
CA TRP A 232 -5.25 21.59 -5.93
C TRP A 232 -4.88 22.95 -5.34
N LEU A 233 -3.63 23.15 -4.90
CA LEU A 233 -3.12 24.43 -4.39
C LEU A 233 -3.22 25.55 -5.43
N ARG A 234 -2.90 25.25 -6.69
CA ARG A 234 -3.03 26.19 -7.81
C ARG A 234 -4.48 26.63 -8.03
N SER A 235 -5.43 25.70 -7.93
CA SER A 235 -6.86 25.97 -8.03
C SER A 235 -7.33 26.83 -6.87
N GLU A 236 -6.92 26.50 -5.64
CA GLU A 236 -7.25 27.26 -4.44
C GLU A 236 -6.79 28.72 -4.55
N HIS A 237 -5.54 28.93 -4.97
CA HIS A 237 -4.98 30.26 -5.22
C HIS A 237 -5.78 31.02 -6.28
N THR A 238 -6.13 30.37 -7.39
CA THR A 238 -6.90 31.02 -8.48
C THR A 238 -8.29 31.43 -8.00
N SER A 239 -8.95 30.62 -7.18
CA SER A 239 -10.25 30.93 -6.58
C SER A 239 -10.17 32.12 -5.62
N GLN A 240 -9.13 32.19 -4.78
CA GLN A 240 -8.91 33.33 -3.87
C GLN A 240 -8.73 34.64 -4.63
N VAL A 241 -7.90 34.66 -5.67
CA VAL A 241 -7.67 35.84 -6.51
C VAL A 241 -8.97 36.33 -7.17
N LYS A 242 -9.82 35.41 -7.65
CA LYS A 242 -11.11 35.75 -8.29
C LYS A 242 -12.16 36.28 -7.32
N SER A 243 -12.19 35.75 -6.09
CA SER A 243 -13.16 36.16 -5.07
C SER A 243 -12.83 37.52 -4.43
N GLY A 244 -11.68 38.13 -4.75
CA GLY A 244 -11.28 39.43 -4.21
C GLY A 244 -11.05 39.42 -2.69
N VAL A 245 -10.95 38.23 -2.08
CA VAL A 245 -10.65 38.08 -0.65
C VAL A 245 -9.22 38.54 -0.44
N THR A 246 -9.06 39.72 0.14
CA THR A 246 -7.75 40.23 0.52
C THR A 246 -7.21 39.33 1.62
N ILE A 247 -6.22 38.54 1.23
CA ILE A 247 -5.13 37.90 1.98
C ILE A 247 -4.80 38.50 3.38
N ILE A 248 -5.09 39.76 3.64
CA ILE A 248 -4.71 40.51 4.84
C ILE A 248 -5.64 40.19 6.04
N ASP A 249 -6.87 39.75 5.82
CA ASP A 249 -7.86 39.59 6.90
C ASP A 249 -7.92 38.18 7.53
N ASN A 250 -7.09 37.22 7.08
CA ASN A 250 -7.23 35.83 7.50
C ASN A 250 -5.86 35.15 7.73
N THR A 251 -5.21 35.49 8.85
CA THR A 251 -3.91 34.94 9.28
C THR A 251 -3.90 33.41 9.36
N ASP A 252 -5.00 32.81 9.83
CA ASP A 252 -5.13 31.36 10.00
C ASP A 252 -5.05 30.63 8.66
N HIS A 253 -5.67 31.21 7.62
CA HIS A 253 -5.65 30.67 6.26
C HIS A 253 -4.24 30.69 5.64
N TRP A 254 -3.44 31.70 5.95
CA TRP A 254 -2.05 31.78 5.51
C TRP A 254 -1.16 30.75 6.17
N GLU A 255 -1.35 30.53 7.47
CA GLU A 255 -0.62 29.49 8.19
C GLU A 255 -0.98 28.10 7.67
N GLU A 256 -2.26 27.85 7.39
CA GLU A 256 -2.72 26.60 6.78
C GLU A 256 -2.12 26.38 5.39
N LEU A 257 -2.15 27.39 4.52
CA LEU A 257 -1.56 27.32 3.19
C LEU A 257 -0.04 27.09 3.25
N ARG A 258 0.65 27.81 4.13
CA ARG A 258 2.09 27.64 4.35
C ARG A 258 2.42 26.24 4.82
N SER A 259 1.62 25.69 5.73
CA SER A 259 1.77 24.31 6.21
C SER A 259 1.64 23.31 5.06
N LYS A 260 0.62 23.48 4.20
CA LYS A 260 0.42 22.64 3.01
C LYS A 260 1.58 22.74 2.01
N GLU A 261 2.10 23.93 1.76
CA GLU A 261 3.26 24.14 0.88
C GLU A 261 4.55 23.52 1.47
N GLN A 262 4.74 23.61 2.79
CA GLN A 262 5.86 22.95 3.47
C GLN A 262 5.74 21.42 3.38
N GLU A 263 4.55 20.87 3.63
CA GLU A 263 4.29 19.44 3.48
C GLU A 263 4.53 18.95 2.05
N LEU A 264 4.07 19.71 1.04
CA LEU A 264 4.33 19.45 -0.36
C LEU A 264 5.84 19.34 -0.64
N CYS A 265 6.62 20.34 -0.22
CA CYS A 265 8.07 20.36 -0.42
C CYS A 265 8.78 19.21 0.31
N LEU A 266 8.36 18.89 1.54
CA LEU A 266 8.90 17.76 2.28
C LEU A 266 8.61 16.43 1.56
N TYR A 267 7.37 16.20 1.11
CA TYR A 267 7.01 14.99 0.39
C TYR A 267 7.73 14.87 -0.96
N LEU A 268 7.86 15.97 -1.70
CA LEU A 268 8.65 16.03 -2.93
C LEU A 268 10.12 15.71 -2.69
N SER A 269 10.75 16.32 -1.69
CA SER A 269 12.17 16.07 -1.38
C SER A 269 12.44 14.60 -1.02
N HIS A 270 11.52 13.99 -0.26
CA HIS A 270 11.58 12.58 0.10
C HIS A 270 11.46 11.68 -1.14
N THR A 271 10.49 11.95 -2.00
CA THR A 271 10.26 11.19 -3.26
C THR A 271 11.45 11.32 -4.22
N ILE A 272 12.08 12.49 -4.31
CA ILE A 272 13.31 12.70 -5.11
C ILE A 272 14.44 11.84 -4.58
N ARG A 273 14.61 11.75 -3.25
CA ARG A 273 15.65 10.90 -2.64
C ARG A 273 15.42 9.43 -2.93
N GLU A 274 14.17 8.97 -2.82
CA GLU A 274 13.78 7.59 -3.16
C GLU A 274 14.08 7.28 -4.64
N LEU A 275 13.73 8.20 -5.55
CA LEU A 275 14.02 8.04 -6.98
C LEU A 275 15.52 8.03 -7.27
N ALA A 276 16.30 8.89 -6.62
CA ALA A 276 17.75 8.90 -6.79
C ALA A 276 18.35 7.55 -6.39
N MET A 277 17.91 6.97 -5.27
CA MET A 277 18.36 5.65 -4.83
C MET A 277 17.96 4.53 -5.79
N VAL A 278 16.70 4.52 -6.26
CA VAL A 278 16.24 3.53 -7.25
C VAL A 278 16.97 3.68 -8.58
N SER A 279 17.25 4.91 -9.04
CA SER A 279 18.02 5.15 -10.26
C SER A 279 19.49 4.72 -10.16
N GLY A 280 20.02 4.56 -8.94
CA GLY A 280 21.39 4.10 -8.71
C GLY A 280 21.58 2.58 -8.87
N VAL A 281 20.51 1.81 -9.04
CA VAL A 281 20.57 0.35 -9.20
C VAL A 281 21.04 0.01 -10.62
N SER A 282 22.04 -0.88 -10.73
CA SER A 282 22.59 -1.36 -12.00
C SER A 282 21.69 -2.40 -12.68
N VAL A 283 20.55 -1.96 -13.19
CA VAL A 283 19.58 -2.84 -13.86
C VAL A 283 20.01 -3.22 -15.29
N PRO A 284 19.62 -4.42 -15.79
CA PRO A 284 19.89 -4.82 -17.16
C PRO A 284 19.16 -3.90 -18.16
N VAL A 285 19.78 -3.71 -19.33
CA VAL A 285 19.21 -2.94 -20.43
C VAL A 285 17.88 -3.56 -20.88
N GLY A 286 16.84 -2.74 -21.01
CA GLY A 286 15.49 -3.17 -21.38
C GLY A 286 14.39 -2.41 -20.63
N PRO A 287 13.22 -3.04 -20.40
CA PRO A 287 12.03 -2.38 -19.85
C PRO A 287 12.25 -1.71 -18.48
N ALA A 288 13.20 -2.23 -17.68
CA ALA A 288 13.54 -1.66 -16.38
C ALA A 288 14.17 -0.26 -16.53
N VAL A 289 15.07 -0.09 -17.49
CA VAL A 289 15.71 1.21 -17.79
C VAL A 289 14.66 2.20 -18.30
N ASP A 290 13.80 1.79 -19.23
CA ASP A 290 12.71 2.64 -19.75
C ASP A 290 11.79 3.10 -18.63
N THR A 291 11.46 2.22 -17.68
CA THR A 291 10.63 2.54 -16.52
C THR A 291 11.28 3.63 -15.64
N VAL A 292 12.58 3.54 -15.38
CA VAL A 292 13.32 4.56 -14.62
C VAL A 292 13.32 5.89 -15.37
N LEU A 293 13.68 5.88 -16.65
CA LEU A 293 13.76 7.09 -17.47
C LEU A 293 12.40 7.80 -17.54
N ASN A 294 11.32 7.05 -17.71
CA ASN A 294 9.96 7.59 -17.68
C ASN A 294 9.60 8.19 -16.31
N THR A 295 10.00 7.55 -15.22
CA THR A 295 9.79 8.05 -13.85
C THR A 295 10.57 9.34 -13.60
N VAL A 296 11.82 9.42 -14.08
CA VAL A 296 12.66 10.62 -14.00
C VAL A 296 12.07 11.76 -14.85
N ALA A 297 11.62 11.48 -16.07
CA ALA A 297 10.93 12.46 -16.90
C ALA A 297 9.65 12.99 -16.22
N HIS A 298 8.89 12.11 -15.56
CA HIS A 298 7.70 12.48 -14.79
C HIS A 298 8.06 13.43 -13.63
N LEU A 299 9.15 13.16 -12.89
CA LEU A 299 9.65 14.07 -11.86
C LEU A 299 9.98 15.46 -12.43
N TYR A 300 10.68 15.56 -13.56
CA TYR A 300 11.02 16.87 -14.15
C TYR A 300 9.78 17.66 -14.59
N ASN A 301 8.77 16.98 -15.14
CA ASN A 301 7.49 17.60 -15.48
C ASN A 301 6.75 18.11 -14.23
N LEU A 302 6.79 17.34 -13.14
CA LEU A 302 6.26 17.76 -11.84
C LEU A 302 7.01 18.98 -11.30
N LEU A 303 8.35 18.97 -11.31
CA LEU A 303 9.17 20.10 -10.87
C LEU A 303 8.85 21.38 -11.66
N SER A 304 8.68 21.28 -12.98
CA SER A 304 8.22 22.41 -13.81
C SER A 304 6.88 22.96 -13.33
N SER A 305 5.95 22.08 -12.94
CA SER A 305 4.62 22.46 -12.46
C SER A 305 4.67 23.12 -11.08
N VAL A 306 5.49 22.60 -10.17
CA VAL A 306 5.76 23.18 -8.84
C VAL A 306 6.39 24.58 -8.99
N VAL A 307 7.39 24.73 -9.84
CA VAL A 307 8.04 26.02 -10.10
C VAL A 307 7.04 27.03 -10.66
N LYS A 308 6.23 26.63 -11.65
CA LYS A 308 5.15 27.50 -12.20
C LYS A 308 4.17 27.94 -11.12
N TYR A 309 3.80 27.06 -10.20
CA TYR A 309 2.94 27.39 -9.06
C TYR A 309 3.57 28.46 -8.16
N PHE A 310 4.84 28.30 -7.77
CA PHE A 310 5.52 29.28 -6.92
C PHE A 310 5.79 30.61 -7.64
N ILE A 311 6.04 30.60 -8.95
CA ILE A 311 6.14 31.82 -9.77
C ILE A 311 4.78 32.56 -9.78
N MET A 312 3.68 31.84 -9.98
CA MET A 312 2.33 32.42 -9.95
C MET A 312 2.03 33.07 -8.60
N ARG A 313 2.39 32.42 -7.49
CA ARG A 313 2.25 32.93 -6.12
C ARG A 313 3.10 34.17 -5.83
N SER A 314 4.28 34.25 -6.41
CA SER A 314 5.24 35.35 -6.22
C SER A 314 5.10 36.50 -7.21
N SER A 315 4.08 36.48 -8.07
CA SER A 315 3.82 37.55 -9.03
C SER A 315 3.52 38.89 -8.33
N LYS A 316 3.90 39.99 -8.98
CA LYS A 316 3.76 41.39 -8.49
C LYS A 316 2.31 41.81 -8.20
N ASP A 317 1.33 41.04 -8.65
CA ASP A 317 -0.09 41.27 -8.36
C ASP A 317 -0.51 40.78 -6.98
N ASN A 318 0.32 39.97 -6.31
CA ASN A 318 0.05 39.51 -4.95
C ASN A 318 0.33 40.65 -3.94
N PRO A 319 -0.67 41.08 -3.14
CA PRO A 319 -0.57 42.24 -2.25
C PRO A 319 0.57 42.13 -1.22
N VAL A 320 1.00 40.92 -0.86
CA VAL A 320 2.13 40.70 0.07
C VAL A 320 3.46 41.22 -0.49
N PHE A 321 3.68 41.11 -1.80
CA PHE A 321 4.89 41.60 -2.47
C PHE A 321 4.79 43.07 -2.91
N LYS A 322 3.62 43.71 -2.76
CA LYS A 322 3.45 45.16 -2.92
C LYS A 322 3.79 45.94 -1.65
N LEU A 323 3.75 45.30 -0.48
CA LEU A 323 4.01 45.92 0.83
C LEU A 323 5.50 46.02 1.20
N VAL A 324 6.38 45.39 0.42
CA VAL A 324 7.83 45.54 0.57
C VAL A 324 8.32 46.60 -0.41
N LYS A 325 8.18 47.88 -0.04
CA LYS A 325 8.78 49.00 -0.76
C LYS A 325 9.36 50.03 0.18
#